data_AF-A0A2M4CZH6-F1
#
_entry.id   AF-A0A2M4CZH6-F1
#
_cell.length_a   1.000
_cell.length_b   1.000
_cell.length_c   1.000
_cell.angle_alpha   90.00
_cell.angle_beta   90.00
_cell.angle_gamma   90.00
#
_symmetry.space_group_name_H-M   'P 1'
#
loop_
_entity.id
_entity.type
_entity.pdbx_description
1 polymer ?
#
loop_
_entity_poly.entity_id
_entity_poly.type
_entity_poly.pdbx_seq_one_letter_code
_entity_poly.pdbx_strand_id
1 'polypeptide(L)'
;RSSGRINVYFILQTAINLPIKGPQSPSWTTPYLLHLSEAEDELKGSSLVAPALNGVLAREFRLFSAQPSTNNTPQDSTRDKILSKTLLLVHCAPTFTTKCATCLLTALARCTWSQFVLSFSSISGFKHAPLLVGTVRQFGSHSKEKLQRVLIVSKLTRLEFEKIREQQLSDECLERKIRDRGTDYDALMYYHHLHKDVEEKVVRSFKEQGIEVQVVNRITIGKDALQWADLIVPIGGDGTFLLAAGRASPFFLANGKRTPVVGFNSDPRRSEGRLMLPKQFSTQVDEAVRRIITNEFRWMHRSRIRTTLIGAAATARPSPMDLHEYHSQPIEHKEVMSPVRNGQSRILPYLALNEVFIGEMLSARVSHLHLRIDSSETVTKTKSSGLCVSTGTGSTSWLTSMNRLSTNNVQDLMDIVRKRTGAGVLDTIDASSVSEEYNDNLVFPPHDPRLCYSIREQICVGVWPNPKGLESRGFAKQIYVKSRCIDASLVIDGSIAYNFNDGARALLEVYPEDSLLTIDMDD
;
A
#
# COMPACT_ATOMS: atom_id res chain seq x y z
N ARG A 1 19.48 23.06 -49.48
CA ARG A 1 19.68 22.63 -48.07
C ARG A 1 18.29 22.43 -47.47
N SER A 2 17.53 21.40 -47.89
CA SER A 2 17.44 20.03 -47.32
C SER A 2 17.24 20.06 -45.78
N SER A 3 16.18 19.52 -45.18
CA SER A 3 15.25 18.48 -45.64
C SER A 3 14.04 18.37 -44.69
N GLY A 4 12.82 18.51 -45.21
CA GLY A 4 11.61 17.95 -44.60
C GLY A 4 11.37 16.55 -45.17
N ARG A 5 10.97 15.59 -44.34
CA ARG A 5 10.48 14.29 -44.77
C ARG A 5 9.08 14.06 -44.21
N ILE A 6 8.11 14.10 -45.13
CA ILE A 6 6.80 13.48 -45.01
C ILE A 6 6.98 12.04 -45.49
N ASN A 7 6.57 11.04 -44.71
CA ASN A 7 6.42 9.68 -45.19
C ASN A 7 4.95 9.25 -45.05
N VAL A 8 4.38 9.02 -46.22
CA VAL A 8 3.10 8.35 -46.49
C VAL A 8 3.35 6.85 -46.52
N TYR A 9 2.50 6.04 -45.88
CA TYR A 9 2.54 4.58 -46.04
C TYR A 9 1.43 4.12 -46.98
N PHE A 10 1.83 3.36 -48.00
CA PHE A 10 0.95 2.67 -48.95
C PHE A 10 0.41 1.36 -48.34
N ILE A 11 -0.86 1.08 -48.62
CA ILE A 11 -1.52 -0.21 -48.43
C ILE A 11 -1.14 -1.11 -49.60
N LEU A 12 -0.69 -2.33 -49.31
CA LEU A 12 -0.61 -3.39 -50.32
C LEU A 12 -1.31 -4.65 -49.81
N GLN A 13 -2.36 -4.99 -50.55
CA GLN A 13 -3.24 -6.13 -50.39
C GLN A 13 -2.80 -7.19 -51.39
N THR A 14 -2.54 -8.40 -50.92
CA THR A 14 -2.47 -9.58 -51.80
C THR A 14 -3.03 -10.79 -51.06
N ALA A 15 -4.13 -11.31 -51.62
CA ALA A 15 -4.73 -12.59 -51.27
C ALA A 15 -4.31 -13.63 -52.31
N ILE A 16 -3.88 -14.81 -51.89
CA ILE A 16 -3.94 -16.05 -52.68
C ILE A 16 -4.35 -17.21 -51.76
N ASN A 17 -5.26 -18.04 -52.28
CA ASN A 17 -5.97 -19.17 -51.67
C ASN A 17 -5.11 -20.45 -51.48
N LEU A 18 -5.31 -21.14 -50.32
CA LEU A 18 -5.60 -22.59 -50.03
C LEU A 18 -5.19 -23.73 -51.03
N PRO A 19 -5.08 -25.06 -50.67
CA PRO A 19 -4.99 -25.77 -49.37
C PRO A 19 -4.21 -27.15 -49.30
N ILE A 20 -4.18 -27.79 -48.09
CA ILE A 20 -4.07 -29.22 -47.64
C ILE A 20 -2.85 -30.16 -47.93
N LYS A 21 -2.25 -30.73 -46.84
CA LYS A 21 -2.08 -32.16 -46.44
C LYS A 21 -0.70 -32.49 -45.81
N GLY A 22 -0.71 -33.08 -44.60
CA GLY A 22 0.46 -33.79 -44.01
C GLY A 22 0.62 -35.22 -44.58
N PRO A 23 1.28 -36.21 -43.92
CA PRO A 23 1.98 -36.22 -42.61
C PRO A 23 3.45 -36.74 -42.70
N GLN A 24 4.21 -36.77 -41.59
CA GLN A 24 5.09 -37.88 -41.11
C GLN A 24 6.24 -37.41 -40.18
N SER A 25 6.40 -38.14 -39.08
CA SER A 25 7.58 -38.26 -38.19
C SER A 25 8.30 -39.61 -38.50
N PRO A 26 9.52 -39.98 -38.01
CA PRO A 26 10.29 -39.41 -36.88
C PRO A 26 11.86 -39.36 -37.00
N SER A 27 12.47 -38.54 -36.13
CA SER A 27 13.70 -38.79 -35.32
C SER A 27 15.16 -38.70 -35.87
N TRP A 28 15.98 -38.07 -34.99
CA TRP A 28 17.42 -38.17 -34.68
C TRP A 28 18.51 -37.40 -35.49
N THR A 29 19.19 -36.52 -34.74
CA THR A 29 20.64 -36.16 -34.66
C THR A 29 21.08 -34.73 -35.03
N THR A 30 21.76 -34.13 -34.06
CA THR A 30 22.49 -32.85 -34.00
C THR A 30 23.73 -32.86 -34.92
N PRO A 31 24.31 -31.68 -35.27
CA PRO A 31 25.47 -31.22 -34.48
C PRO A 31 25.60 -29.70 -34.28
N TYR A 32 26.48 -29.39 -33.33
CA TYR A 32 27.05 -28.09 -32.95
C TYR A 32 27.69 -27.30 -34.09
N LEU A 33 27.73 -25.96 -33.95
CA LEU A 33 28.86 -25.17 -34.42
C LEU A 33 29.06 -23.91 -33.55
N LEU A 34 30.18 -23.95 -32.82
CA LEU A 34 30.85 -22.90 -32.07
C LEU A 34 32.10 -22.58 -32.89
N HIS A 35 32.42 -21.31 -33.16
CA HIS A 35 33.80 -20.90 -33.42
C HIS A 35 34.02 -19.40 -33.11
N LEU A 36 34.88 -19.17 -32.11
CA LEU A 36 35.81 -18.04 -31.95
C LEU A 36 36.93 -18.18 -33.01
N SER A 37 37.75 -17.22 -33.43
CA SER A 37 38.40 -16.06 -32.80
C SER A 37 39.11 -15.23 -33.89
N GLU A 38 39.51 -13.99 -33.60
CA GLU A 38 40.86 -13.52 -33.95
C GLU A 38 41.29 -12.34 -33.03
N ALA A 39 42.46 -12.52 -32.40
CA ALA A 39 43.31 -11.53 -31.73
C ALA A 39 44.50 -11.28 -32.68
N GLU A 40 45.07 -10.08 -32.78
CA GLU A 40 46.25 -9.56 -32.04
C GLU A 40 46.33 -8.04 -32.36
N ASP A 41 46.77 -7.15 -31.45
CA ASP A 41 48.21 -6.84 -31.32
C ASP A 41 48.59 -6.17 -29.97
N GLU A 42 49.86 -6.34 -29.63
CA GLU A 42 50.54 -6.16 -28.33
C GLU A 42 51.03 -4.74 -27.95
N LEU A 43 51.22 -4.59 -26.63
CA LEU A 43 52.30 -3.93 -25.87
C LEU A 43 52.78 -2.49 -26.22
N LYS A 44 52.59 -1.59 -25.25
CA LYS A 44 53.66 -0.77 -24.66
C LYS A 44 53.25 -0.11 -23.33
N GLY A 45 54.05 -0.36 -22.28
CA GLY A 45 54.39 0.69 -21.30
C GLY A 45 53.73 0.67 -19.93
N SER A 46 54.16 -0.24 -19.06
CA SER A 46 54.02 -0.14 -17.61
C SER A 46 55.11 0.74 -16.99
N SER A 47 54.75 1.70 -16.14
CA SER A 47 55.58 2.12 -15.00
C SER A 47 54.72 2.78 -13.91
N LEU A 48 54.53 2.03 -12.83
CA LEU A 48 54.06 2.47 -11.53
C LEU A 48 55.30 2.42 -10.62
N VAL A 49 55.70 3.55 -10.03
CA VAL A 49 56.69 3.62 -8.95
C VAL A 49 56.11 4.49 -7.82
N ALA A 50 56.20 3.94 -6.61
CA ALA A 50 55.71 4.39 -5.30
C ALA A 50 56.52 5.61 -4.74
N PRO A 51 56.45 6.08 -3.46
CA PRO A 51 56.19 5.37 -2.18
C PRO A 51 55.17 6.09 -1.23
N ALA A 52 54.41 5.40 -0.38
CA ALA A 52 54.77 4.79 0.91
C ALA A 52 55.51 5.73 1.90
N LEU A 53 54.81 6.14 2.95
CA LEU A 53 55.38 6.64 4.20
C LEU A 53 54.80 5.82 5.36
N ASN A 54 55.73 5.11 6.03
CA ASN A 54 55.63 4.39 7.30
C ASN A 54 54.87 5.19 8.38
N GLY A 55 54.20 4.65 9.40
CA GLY A 55 54.35 3.40 10.13
C GLY A 55 54.38 3.71 11.64
N VAL A 56 53.99 2.72 12.47
CA VAL A 56 54.20 2.57 13.93
C VAL A 56 53.11 3.08 14.90
N LEU A 57 52.34 2.13 15.46
CA LEU A 57 52.15 1.78 16.90
C LEU A 57 50.85 0.92 17.03
N ALA A 58 50.95 -0.41 17.18
CA ALA A 58 50.85 -1.17 18.45
C ALA A 58 49.47 -1.00 19.16
N ARG A 59 48.70 -2.00 19.61
CA ARG A 59 49.00 -3.33 20.18
C ARG A 59 47.68 -4.13 20.37
N GLU A 60 47.85 -5.46 20.44
CA GLU A 60 47.04 -6.58 20.97
C GLU A 60 45.69 -6.35 21.70
N PHE A 61 44.71 -7.24 21.42
CA PHE A 61 44.22 -8.24 22.40
C PHE A 61 43.42 -9.35 21.67
N ARG A 62 43.88 -10.60 21.79
CA ARG A 62 43.10 -11.84 21.58
C ARG A 62 42.58 -12.30 22.94
N LEU A 63 41.37 -12.87 22.99
CA LEU A 63 40.99 -13.87 24.00
C LEU A 63 40.01 -14.87 23.35
N PHE A 64 40.20 -16.16 23.67
CA PHE A 64 39.64 -17.35 23.02
C PHE A 64 38.55 -18.04 23.87
N SER A 65 37.63 -18.73 23.18
CA SER A 65 36.85 -19.93 23.58
C SER A 65 35.76 -19.78 24.66
N ALA A 66 34.69 -20.58 24.74
CA ALA A 66 34.41 -21.92 24.20
C ALA A 66 32.88 -22.17 24.06
N GLN A 67 32.50 -23.13 23.20
CA GLN A 67 31.19 -23.79 23.22
C GLN A 67 31.15 -24.90 24.28
N PRO A 68 29.94 -25.35 24.69
CA PRO A 68 29.72 -26.79 24.72
C PRO A 68 28.34 -27.26 24.20
N SER A 69 28.36 -28.51 23.76
CA SER A 69 27.28 -29.34 23.22
C SER A 69 26.64 -30.25 24.29
N THR A 70 25.34 -30.53 24.07
CA THR A 70 24.56 -31.77 24.35
C THR A 70 24.29 -32.29 25.78
N ASN A 71 22.97 -32.46 26.03
CA ASN A 71 22.24 -33.60 26.63
C ASN A 71 21.51 -33.44 28.00
N ASN A 72 20.23 -33.86 27.92
CA ASN A 72 19.30 -34.42 28.91
C ASN A 72 18.40 -33.50 29.78
N THR A 73 17.11 -33.85 29.74
CA THR A 73 15.91 -33.36 30.47
C THR A 73 15.71 -34.13 31.81
N PRO A 74 14.61 -33.92 32.57
CA PRO A 74 14.18 -32.72 33.30
C PRO A 74 13.89 -33.02 34.81
N GLN A 75 13.87 -32.02 35.70
CA GLN A 75 13.07 -32.07 36.95
C GLN A 75 12.94 -30.71 37.65
N ASP A 76 11.75 -30.51 38.24
CA ASP A 76 11.26 -29.34 38.97
C ASP A 76 12.12 -28.90 40.18
N SER A 77 12.23 -27.59 40.41
CA SER A 77 11.63 -26.93 41.59
C SER A 77 12.17 -25.50 41.85
N THR A 78 11.24 -24.71 42.37
CA THR A 78 11.20 -23.33 42.89
C THR A 78 12.39 -22.82 43.72
N ARG A 79 12.95 -21.64 43.36
CA ARG A 79 13.10 -20.38 44.17
C ARG A 79 14.35 -19.53 43.81
N ASP A 80 14.07 -18.23 43.69
CA ASP A 80 14.88 -17.04 44.05
C ASP A 80 16.20 -16.66 43.33
N LYS A 81 16.06 -15.60 42.51
CA LYS A 81 16.90 -14.39 42.37
C LYS A 81 18.36 -14.44 42.84
N ILE A 82 19.30 -14.48 41.87
CA ILE A 82 20.55 -13.68 41.90
C ILE A 82 20.91 -13.27 40.46
N LEU A 83 20.72 -11.99 40.10
CA LEU A 83 21.32 -11.38 38.91
C LEU A 83 22.59 -10.65 39.35
N SER A 84 23.75 -11.16 38.95
CA SER A 84 25.04 -10.48 39.14
C SER A 84 25.07 -9.21 38.28
N LYS A 85 25.18 -8.05 38.95
CA LYS A 85 25.47 -6.76 38.30
C LYS A 85 26.99 -6.59 38.22
N THR A 86 27.56 -6.64 37.03
CA THR A 86 28.91 -6.14 36.78
C THR A 86 28.84 -4.63 36.52
N LEU A 87 29.39 -3.83 37.43
CA LEU A 87 29.47 -2.38 37.34
C LEU A 87 30.73 -2.01 36.54
N LEU A 88 30.58 -1.34 35.38
CA LEU A 88 31.72 -0.78 34.64
C LEU A 88 31.89 0.69 35.05
N LEU A 89 32.92 0.97 35.87
CA LEU A 89 33.36 2.33 36.20
C LEU A 89 34.39 2.77 35.14
N VAL A 90 34.06 3.79 34.36
CA VAL A 90 35.02 4.45 33.45
C VAL A 90 35.43 5.79 34.08
N HIS A 91 36.68 5.88 34.53
CA HIS A 91 37.33 7.15 34.89
C HIS A 91 37.84 7.82 33.61
N CYS A 92 37.39 9.05 33.31
CA CYS A 92 37.97 9.89 32.27
C CYS A 92 38.73 11.07 32.89
N ALA A 93 40.02 11.19 32.53
CA ALA A 93 40.87 12.35 32.79
C ALA A 93 40.55 13.52 31.82
N PRO A 94 40.94 14.77 32.13
CA PRO A 94 40.30 15.95 31.58
C PRO A 94 40.99 16.47 30.33
N THR A 95 40.64 15.94 29.15
CA THR A 95 40.75 16.66 27.87
C THR A 95 39.87 15.97 26.83
N PHE A 96 38.66 16.48 26.59
CA PHE A 96 37.75 15.95 25.58
C PHE A 96 37.28 17.07 24.65
N THR A 97 37.52 16.91 23.36
CA THR A 97 37.04 17.79 22.28
C THR A 97 35.64 17.34 21.83
N THR A 98 34.85 18.32 21.37
CA THR A 98 33.40 18.27 21.08
C THR A 98 32.91 17.22 20.07
N LYS A 99 33.78 16.44 19.42
CA LYS A 99 33.39 15.38 18.48
C LYS A 99 33.15 14.00 19.10
N CYS A 100 33.64 13.73 20.31
CA CYS A 100 33.47 12.40 20.92
C CYS A 100 32.18 12.24 21.74
N ALA A 101 31.56 13.33 22.21
CA ALA A 101 30.29 13.29 22.94
C ALA A 101 29.11 12.84 22.05
N THR A 102 29.14 13.21 20.77
CA THR A 102 28.09 12.88 19.80
C THR A 102 28.08 11.39 19.46
N CYS A 103 29.23 10.71 19.43
CA CYS A 103 29.29 9.26 19.19
C CYS A 103 28.77 8.45 20.39
N LEU A 104 29.05 8.88 21.63
CA LEU A 104 28.59 8.19 22.83
C LEU A 104 27.07 8.32 23.03
N LEU A 105 26.51 9.51 22.74
CA LEU A 105 25.05 9.74 22.75
C LEU A 105 24.32 8.96 21.66
N THR A 106 24.95 8.78 20.49
CA THR A 106 24.35 7.99 19.39
C THR A 106 24.39 6.49 19.69
N ALA A 107 25.37 6.01 20.46
CA ALA A 107 25.45 4.60 20.88
C ALA A 107 24.44 4.26 21.98
N LEU A 108 24.17 5.20 22.91
CA LEU A 108 23.20 4.98 24.01
C LEU A 108 21.74 5.17 23.58
N ALA A 109 21.47 5.96 22.54
CA ALA A 109 20.12 6.16 21.98
C ALA A 109 19.55 4.96 21.20
N ARG A 110 20.31 3.86 21.04
CA ARG A 110 19.89 2.64 20.34
C ARG A 110 19.56 1.46 21.25
N CYS A 111 19.51 1.65 22.57
CA CYS A 111 19.10 0.61 23.51
C CYS A 111 17.74 0.95 24.15
N THR A 112 16.69 0.18 23.85
CA THR A 112 15.40 0.23 24.53
C THR A 112 15.38 -0.73 25.71
N TRP A 113 15.75 -0.26 26.90
CA TRP A 113 15.26 -0.77 28.19
C TRP A 113 14.91 0.43 29.06
N SER A 114 13.72 0.36 29.66
CA SER A 114 13.07 1.41 30.43
C SER A 114 13.76 1.70 31.77
N GLN A 115 13.62 2.96 32.23
CA GLN A 115 14.04 3.56 33.50
C GLN A 115 15.49 4.10 33.59
N PHE A 116 15.64 5.40 33.34
CA PHE A 116 16.62 6.25 34.03
C PHE A 116 15.94 7.56 34.45
N VAL A 117 15.97 7.85 35.75
CA VAL A 117 15.67 9.18 36.31
C VAL A 117 16.99 9.94 36.35
N LEU A 118 17.10 11.03 35.60
CA LEU A 118 18.21 11.98 35.71
C LEU A 118 17.65 13.30 36.23
N SER A 119 17.98 13.66 37.48
CA SER A 119 17.79 15.02 37.98
C SER A 119 18.95 15.89 37.48
N PHE A 120 18.64 16.98 36.77
CA PHE A 120 19.63 18.02 36.48
C PHE A 120 19.20 19.34 37.12
N SER A 121 20.06 19.82 38.00
CA SER A 121 20.01 21.15 38.58
C SER A 121 20.49 22.19 37.56
N SER A 122 19.66 23.21 37.37
CA SER A 122 19.91 24.54 36.78
C SER A 122 21.28 24.83 36.13
N ILE A 123 21.30 24.96 34.80
CA ILE A 123 22.21 25.88 34.08
C ILE A 123 21.40 26.59 33.00
N SER A 124 21.29 27.90 33.15
CA SER A 124 20.61 28.83 32.26
C SER A 124 21.42 29.11 30.99
N GLY A 125 20.77 29.08 29.83
CA GLY A 125 21.20 29.81 28.65
C GLY A 125 21.56 28.98 27.42
N PHE A 126 20.60 28.29 26.82
CA PHE A 126 20.64 27.94 25.38
C PHE A 126 19.23 28.02 24.80
N LYS A 127 19.04 28.86 23.77
CA LYS A 127 17.80 28.91 22.98
C LYS A 127 17.79 27.69 22.05
N HIS A 128 17.04 26.66 22.41
CA HIS A 128 16.71 25.56 21.50
C HIS A 128 15.56 25.96 20.58
N ALA A 129 15.77 25.80 19.27
CA ALA A 129 14.68 25.67 18.31
C ALA A 129 13.89 24.40 18.66
N PRO A 130 12.54 24.43 18.71
CA PRO A 130 11.77 23.27 19.11
C PRO A 130 11.86 22.20 18.02
N LEU A 131 12.34 21.02 18.39
CA LEU A 131 12.03 19.77 17.71
C LEU A 131 10.50 19.62 17.77
N LEU A 132 9.83 19.78 16.62
CA LEU A 132 8.42 19.45 16.43
C LEU A 132 8.25 17.93 16.54
N VAL A 133 8.15 17.45 17.77
CA VAL A 133 7.46 16.18 18.06
C VAL A 133 6.00 16.43 17.70
N GLY A 134 5.51 15.70 16.68
CA GLY A 134 4.16 15.88 16.17
C GLY A 134 3.12 15.82 17.28
N THR A 135 2.42 16.93 17.50
CA THR A 135 1.29 17.01 18.41
C THR A 135 0.22 16.05 17.89
N VAL A 136 -0.03 14.96 18.63
CA VAL A 136 -1.21 14.11 18.44
C VAL A 136 -2.42 15.02 18.63
N ARG A 137 -3.21 15.23 17.58
CA ARG A 137 -4.45 16.00 17.68
C ARG A 137 -5.40 15.24 18.61
N GLN A 138 -5.54 15.71 19.83
CA GLN A 138 -6.69 15.40 20.68
C GLN A 138 -7.81 16.34 20.24
N PHE A 139 -8.97 15.79 19.88
CA PHE A 139 -10.17 16.60 19.95
C PHE A 139 -10.46 16.86 21.46
N GLY A 140 -10.77 18.10 21.82
CA GLY A 140 -11.51 18.42 23.04
C GLY A 140 -10.78 18.43 24.39
N SER A 141 -9.71 19.23 24.56
CA SER A 141 -9.39 19.77 25.91
C SER A 141 -9.34 21.30 26.00
N HIS A 142 -9.36 22.02 24.88
CA HIS A 142 -9.32 23.47 24.84
C HIS A 142 -10.47 24.07 24.01
N SER A 143 -10.98 25.23 24.44
CA SER A 143 -12.12 25.95 23.84
C SER A 143 -11.92 26.39 22.37
N LYS A 144 -10.70 26.24 21.82
CA LYS A 144 -10.36 26.50 20.41
C LYS A 144 -10.41 25.27 19.49
N GLU A 145 -10.70 24.07 20.01
CA GLU A 145 -10.58 22.79 19.28
C GLU A 145 -11.89 22.00 19.23
N LYS A 146 -13.04 22.68 19.28
CA LYS A 146 -14.35 22.04 19.13
C LYS A 146 -14.58 21.73 17.64
N LEU A 147 -15.08 20.54 17.33
CA LEU A 147 -15.52 20.19 15.98
C LEU A 147 -16.59 21.20 15.52
N GLN A 148 -16.35 21.91 14.41
CA GLN A 148 -17.25 22.94 13.89
C GLN A 148 -17.78 22.60 12.51
N ARG A 149 -16.96 22.00 11.64
CA ARG A 149 -17.29 21.77 10.24
C ARG A 149 -17.09 20.32 9.84
N VAL A 150 -18.16 19.70 9.36
CA VAL A 150 -18.17 18.32 8.88
C VAL A 150 -18.49 18.31 7.39
N LEU A 151 -17.61 17.69 6.61
CA LEU A 151 -17.86 17.40 5.20
C LEU A 151 -18.34 15.96 5.06
N ILE A 152 -19.60 15.81 4.67
CA ILE A 152 -20.19 14.51 4.36
C ILE A 152 -19.91 14.19 2.89
N VAL A 153 -19.30 13.03 2.64
CA VAL A 153 -19.11 12.48 1.29
C VAL A 153 -20.11 11.36 1.09
N SER A 154 -21.24 11.69 0.46
CA SER A 154 -22.30 10.74 0.21
C SER A 154 -22.01 9.83 -0.99
N LYS A 155 -22.42 8.56 -0.88
CA LYS A 155 -22.43 7.59 -1.96
C LYS A 155 -23.33 8.10 -3.09
N LEU A 156 -22.75 8.26 -4.29
CA LEU A 156 -23.54 8.37 -5.51
C LEU A 156 -24.25 7.03 -5.75
N THR A 157 -25.57 7.02 -5.57
CA THR A 157 -26.39 5.82 -5.75
C THR A 157 -26.46 5.45 -7.22
N ARG A 158 -26.77 4.17 -7.50
CA ARG A 158 -26.89 3.73 -8.90
C ARG A 158 -28.02 4.46 -9.62
N LEU A 159 -29.12 4.76 -8.94
CA LEU A 159 -30.22 5.55 -9.51
C LEU A 159 -29.79 6.98 -9.85
N GLU A 160 -29.09 7.69 -8.96
CA GLU A 160 -28.54 9.02 -9.26
C GLU A 160 -27.57 8.98 -10.44
N PHE A 161 -26.72 7.96 -10.51
CA PHE A 161 -25.82 7.77 -11.64
C PHE A 161 -26.58 7.61 -12.96
N GLU A 162 -27.64 6.80 -12.99
CA GLU A 162 -28.49 6.64 -14.18
C GLU A 162 -29.15 7.98 -14.58
N LYS A 163 -29.66 8.74 -13.61
CA LYS A 163 -30.22 10.09 -13.86
C LYS A 163 -29.19 11.06 -14.44
N ILE A 164 -27.95 11.04 -13.93
CA ILE A 164 -26.86 11.91 -14.42
C ILE A 164 -26.40 11.50 -15.82
N ARG A 165 -26.39 10.19 -16.12
CA ARG A 165 -26.01 9.70 -17.44
C ARG A 165 -27.07 10.04 -18.50
N GLU A 166 -28.34 10.08 -18.10
CA GLU A 166 -29.49 10.23 -18.99
C GLU A 166 -30.25 11.52 -18.70
N GLN A 167 -29.55 12.64 -18.49
CA GLN A 167 -30.12 13.95 -18.11
C GLN A 167 -31.24 14.47 -19.02
N GLN A 168 -31.34 13.95 -20.24
CA GLN A 168 -32.33 14.35 -21.24
C GLN A 168 -33.64 13.56 -21.13
N LEU A 169 -33.70 12.51 -20.33
CA LEU A 169 -34.90 11.67 -20.17
C LEU A 169 -35.73 12.15 -18.98
N SER A 170 -37.06 12.04 -19.11
CA SER A 170 -37.96 12.11 -17.95
C SER A 170 -37.76 10.89 -17.04
N ASP A 171 -38.17 10.99 -15.78
CA ASP A 171 -38.05 9.89 -14.82
C ASP A 171 -38.80 8.63 -15.29
N GLU A 172 -39.95 8.77 -15.97
CA GLU A 172 -40.72 7.64 -16.51
C GLU A 172 -40.02 6.99 -17.72
N CYS A 173 -39.43 7.81 -18.59
CA CYS A 173 -38.65 7.30 -19.73
C CYS A 173 -37.38 6.58 -19.25
N LEU A 174 -36.74 7.11 -18.21
CA LEU A 174 -35.57 6.50 -17.59
C LEU A 174 -35.92 5.17 -16.93
N GLU A 175 -37.01 5.10 -16.17
CA GLU A 175 -37.50 3.85 -15.57
C GLU A 175 -37.71 2.78 -16.64
N ARG A 176 -38.46 3.10 -17.72
CA ARG A 176 -38.69 2.17 -18.82
C ARG A 176 -37.37 1.67 -19.41
N LYS A 177 -36.43 2.59 -19.70
CA LYS A 177 -35.12 2.26 -20.25
C LYS A 177 -34.27 1.37 -19.33
N ILE A 178 -34.41 1.51 -18.01
CA ILE A 178 -33.72 0.67 -17.02
C ILE A 178 -34.33 -0.74 -17.00
N ARG A 179 -35.66 -0.82 -16.97
CA ARG A 179 -36.39 -2.10 -16.98
C ARG A 179 -36.18 -2.87 -18.29
N ASP A 180 -36.15 -2.19 -19.43
CA ASP A 180 -35.92 -2.79 -20.75
C ASP A 180 -34.54 -3.49 -20.86
N ARG A 181 -33.55 -3.09 -20.06
CA ARG A 181 -32.23 -3.74 -19.98
C ARG A 181 -32.17 -4.89 -18.97
N GLY A 182 -33.30 -5.25 -18.36
CA GLY A 182 -33.41 -6.30 -17.35
C GLY A 182 -32.93 -5.88 -15.96
N THR A 183 -32.79 -4.58 -15.69
CA THR A 183 -32.42 -4.11 -14.35
C THR A 183 -33.68 -3.89 -13.50
N ASP A 184 -33.66 -4.41 -12.27
CA ASP A 184 -34.73 -4.20 -11.29
C ASP A 184 -34.73 -2.75 -10.78
N TYR A 185 -35.67 -1.95 -11.29
CA TYR A 185 -35.81 -0.55 -10.93
C TYR A 185 -36.36 -0.37 -9.50
N ASP A 186 -37.22 -1.27 -9.03
CA ASP A 186 -37.82 -1.16 -7.70
C ASP A 186 -36.74 -1.39 -6.63
N ALA A 187 -35.88 -2.38 -6.85
CA ALA A 187 -34.69 -2.57 -6.03
C ALA A 187 -33.75 -1.35 -6.07
N LEU A 188 -33.52 -0.75 -7.24
CA LEU A 188 -32.70 0.47 -7.36
C LEU A 188 -33.27 1.63 -6.54
N MET A 189 -34.59 1.84 -6.59
CA MET A 189 -35.27 2.88 -5.82
C MET A 189 -35.19 2.61 -4.31
N TYR A 190 -35.42 1.36 -3.90
CA TYR A 190 -35.28 0.93 -2.51
C TYR A 190 -33.88 1.25 -1.95
N TYR A 191 -32.82 0.85 -2.65
CA TYR A 191 -31.45 1.13 -2.22
C TYR A 191 -31.11 2.63 -2.27
N HIS A 192 -31.69 3.38 -3.21
CA HIS A 192 -31.52 4.82 -3.24
C HIS A 192 -32.05 5.46 -1.95
N HIS A 193 -33.29 5.16 -1.57
CA HIS A 193 -33.88 5.66 -0.32
C HIS A 193 -33.12 5.17 0.91
N LEU A 194 -32.74 3.89 0.97
CA LEU A 194 -31.95 3.35 2.09
C LEU A 194 -30.68 4.17 2.35
N HIS A 195 -29.92 4.49 1.29
CA HIS A 195 -28.71 5.29 1.41
C HIS A 195 -28.99 6.75 1.82
N LYS A 196 -30.06 7.35 1.27
CA LYS A 196 -30.43 8.74 1.54
C LYS A 196 -31.01 8.93 2.94
N ASP A 197 -31.79 7.99 3.44
CA ASP A 197 -32.32 8.02 4.80
C ASP A 197 -31.20 8.04 5.84
N VAL A 198 -30.13 7.25 5.64
CA VAL A 198 -28.96 7.26 6.52
C VAL A 198 -28.17 8.56 6.38
N GLU A 199 -27.98 9.06 5.16
CA GLU A 199 -27.37 10.37 4.90
C GLU A 199 -28.08 11.48 5.66
N GLU A 200 -29.40 11.57 5.53
CA GLU A 200 -30.24 12.57 6.19
C GLU A 200 -30.16 12.49 7.71
N LYS A 201 -30.15 11.28 8.28
CA LYS A 201 -29.97 11.07 9.72
C LYS A 201 -28.63 11.58 10.22
N VAL A 202 -27.53 11.25 9.53
CA VAL A 202 -26.18 11.71 9.90
C VAL A 202 -26.08 13.23 9.78
N VAL A 203 -26.59 13.82 8.68
CA VAL A 203 -26.65 15.27 8.48
C VAL A 203 -27.40 15.94 9.63
N ARG A 204 -28.59 15.43 9.96
CA ARG A 204 -29.44 15.97 11.03
C ARG A 204 -28.74 15.91 12.38
N SER A 205 -28.18 14.76 12.72
CA SER A 205 -27.52 14.50 13.99
C SER A 205 -26.35 15.47 14.25
N PHE A 206 -25.50 15.72 13.24
CA PHE A 206 -24.45 16.74 13.38
C PHE A 206 -25.01 18.16 13.50
N LYS A 207 -26.02 18.52 12.68
CA LYS A 207 -26.63 19.87 12.72
C LYS A 207 -27.30 20.18 14.05
N GLU A 208 -27.98 19.21 14.66
CA GLU A 208 -28.61 19.36 15.98
C GLU A 208 -27.60 19.64 17.10
N GLN A 209 -26.34 19.24 16.91
CA GLN A 209 -25.22 19.55 17.80
C GLN A 209 -24.55 20.91 17.50
N GLY A 210 -25.14 21.70 16.60
CA GLY A 210 -24.63 23.01 16.19
C GLY A 210 -23.40 22.95 15.27
N ILE A 211 -23.18 21.83 14.59
CA ILE A 211 -22.06 21.64 13.67
C ILE A 211 -22.50 22.00 12.25
N GLU A 212 -21.69 22.78 11.55
CA GLU A 212 -21.91 23.09 10.14
C GLU A 212 -21.63 21.87 9.27
N VAL A 213 -22.56 21.54 8.38
CA VAL A 213 -22.47 20.34 7.52
C VAL A 213 -22.59 20.74 6.06
N GLN A 214 -21.62 20.30 5.26
CA GLN A 214 -21.69 20.31 3.80
C GLN A 214 -21.77 18.88 3.27
N VAL A 215 -22.66 18.63 2.30
CA VAL A 215 -22.81 17.33 1.66
C VAL A 215 -22.29 17.42 0.23
N VAL A 216 -21.36 16.55 -0.11
CA VAL A 216 -20.80 16.39 -1.46
C VAL A 216 -20.88 14.93 -1.88
N ASN A 217 -20.69 14.67 -3.17
CA ASN A 217 -20.57 13.32 -3.71
C ASN A 217 -19.32 13.23 -4.60
N ARG A 218 -19.12 12.11 -5.29
CA ARG A 218 -17.98 11.89 -6.20
C ARG A 218 -17.78 13.00 -7.24
N ILE A 219 -18.87 13.62 -7.71
CA ILE A 219 -18.85 14.61 -8.78
C ILE A 219 -18.61 16.01 -8.20
N THR A 220 -19.18 16.32 -7.04
CA THR A 220 -19.12 17.65 -6.43
C THR A 220 -18.00 17.84 -5.41
N ILE A 221 -17.29 16.77 -5.04
CA ILE A 221 -16.17 16.85 -4.10
C ILE A 221 -15.01 17.66 -4.68
N GLY A 222 -14.82 18.86 -4.13
CA GLY A 222 -13.80 19.81 -4.54
C GLY A 222 -12.76 20.09 -3.44
N LYS A 223 -11.70 20.80 -3.85
CA LYS A 223 -10.61 21.26 -2.97
C LYS A 223 -11.13 22.13 -1.82
N ASP A 224 -12.00 23.08 -2.11
CA ASP A 224 -12.45 24.06 -1.13
C ASP A 224 -13.24 23.40 0.00
N ALA A 225 -14.11 22.46 -0.34
CA ALA A 225 -14.86 21.66 0.62
C ALA A 225 -13.92 20.82 1.53
N LEU A 226 -12.90 20.20 0.95
CA LEU A 226 -11.92 19.39 1.70
C LEU A 226 -11.05 20.25 2.64
N GLN A 227 -10.71 21.48 2.24
CA GLN A 227 -9.93 22.40 3.08
C GLN A 227 -10.76 22.99 4.22
N TRP A 228 -12.03 23.30 3.95
CA TRP A 228 -13.01 23.84 4.89
C TRP A 228 -13.28 22.88 6.07
N ALA A 229 -13.33 21.58 5.81
CA ALA A 229 -13.70 20.58 6.80
C ALA A 229 -12.68 20.40 7.95
N ASP A 230 -13.20 20.12 9.15
CA ASP A 230 -12.43 19.64 10.30
C ASP A 230 -12.50 18.11 10.44
N LEU A 231 -13.56 17.50 9.88
CA LEU A 231 -13.80 16.06 9.83
C LEU A 231 -14.45 15.69 8.47
N ILE A 232 -14.00 14.60 7.86
CA ILE A 232 -14.60 14.06 6.63
C ILE A 232 -15.40 12.80 6.99
N VAL A 233 -16.66 12.76 6.58
CA VAL A 233 -17.61 11.70 6.93
C VAL A 233 -18.15 11.03 5.67
N PRO A 234 -17.50 9.97 5.15
CA PRO A 234 -18.07 9.18 4.08
C PRO A 234 -19.30 8.41 4.54
N ILE A 235 -20.40 8.49 3.80
CA ILE A 235 -21.64 7.73 4.05
C ILE A 235 -21.86 6.79 2.86
N GLY A 236 -21.80 5.49 3.10
CA GLY A 236 -21.71 4.52 2.01
C GLY A 236 -21.24 3.16 2.47
N GLY A 237 -20.28 2.61 1.72
CA GLY A 237 -19.44 1.49 2.16
C GLY A 237 -17.96 1.83 1.90
N ASP A 238 -17.09 0.82 1.94
CA ASP A 238 -15.64 1.00 1.84
C ASP A 238 -15.20 1.79 0.59
N GLY A 239 -15.88 1.61 -0.56
CA GLY A 239 -15.57 2.38 -1.77
C GLY A 239 -15.81 3.89 -1.65
N THR A 240 -16.81 4.32 -0.86
CA THR A 240 -17.04 5.75 -0.57
C THR A 240 -15.96 6.28 0.38
N PHE A 241 -15.51 5.44 1.32
CA PHE A 241 -14.42 5.77 2.22
C PHE A 241 -13.10 5.97 1.45
N LEU A 242 -12.75 5.04 0.56
CA LEU A 242 -11.55 5.13 -0.29
C LEU A 242 -11.59 6.35 -1.20
N LEU A 243 -12.76 6.68 -1.77
CA LEU A 243 -12.94 7.92 -2.53
C LEU A 243 -12.60 9.15 -1.67
N ALA A 244 -13.18 9.26 -0.47
CA ALA A 244 -12.95 10.40 0.41
C ALA A 244 -11.47 10.51 0.83
N ALA A 245 -10.85 9.40 1.26
CA ALA A 245 -9.44 9.35 1.65
C ALA A 245 -8.50 9.65 0.47
N GLY A 246 -8.80 9.11 -0.71
CA GLY A 246 -8.07 9.35 -1.94
C GLY A 246 -8.09 10.83 -2.33
N ARG A 247 -9.29 11.43 -2.42
CA ARG A 247 -9.44 12.86 -2.77
C ARG A 247 -8.83 13.81 -1.73
N ALA A 248 -8.77 13.41 -0.46
CA ALA A 248 -8.10 14.18 0.59
C ALA A 248 -6.56 14.07 0.55
N SER A 249 -5.99 13.01 -0.05
CA SER A 249 -4.55 12.70 -0.02
C SER A 249 -3.63 13.85 -0.46
N PRO A 250 -3.89 14.55 -1.58
CA PRO A 250 -3.03 15.64 -2.02
C PRO A 250 -2.90 16.78 -1.00
N PHE A 251 -3.96 17.03 -0.24
CA PHE A 251 -4.00 18.12 0.75
C PHE A 251 -3.20 17.77 2.00
N PHE A 252 -3.22 16.49 2.39
CA PHE A 252 -2.43 16.01 3.52
C PHE A 252 -0.93 16.13 3.25
N LEU A 253 -0.51 15.90 1.99
CA LEU A 253 0.88 16.07 1.57
C LEU A 253 1.31 17.54 1.47
N ALA A 254 0.44 18.42 0.97
CA ALA A 254 0.79 19.82 0.71
C ALA A 254 0.82 20.70 1.97
N ASN A 255 -0.16 20.54 2.86
CA ASN A 255 -0.40 21.49 3.95
C ASN A 255 -0.07 20.94 5.34
N GLY A 256 0.31 19.66 5.46
CA GLY A 256 0.53 18.98 6.74
C GLY A 256 -0.71 18.85 7.64
N LYS A 257 -1.86 19.44 7.26
CA LYS A 257 -3.15 19.30 7.93
C LYS A 257 -3.64 17.86 7.73
N ARG A 258 -3.77 17.10 8.82
CA ARG A 258 -4.41 15.79 8.82
C ARG A 258 -5.85 15.93 9.27
N THR A 259 -6.77 15.85 8.31
CA THR A 259 -8.21 15.82 8.59
C THR A 259 -8.62 14.37 8.82
N PRO A 260 -9.22 14.02 9.96
CA PRO A 260 -9.69 12.66 10.21
C PRO A 260 -10.80 12.25 9.23
N VAL A 261 -10.92 10.94 8.99
CA VAL A 261 -11.98 10.34 8.17
C VAL A 261 -12.74 9.30 8.99
N VAL A 262 -14.07 9.41 9.04
CA VAL A 262 -14.94 8.54 9.85
C VAL A 262 -16.14 8.11 9.03
N GLY A 263 -16.24 6.82 8.70
CA GLY A 263 -17.27 6.33 7.79
C GLY A 263 -18.53 5.82 8.48
N PHE A 264 -19.71 6.18 7.96
CA PHE A 264 -20.98 5.57 8.36
C PHE A 264 -21.45 4.58 7.29
N ASN A 265 -21.63 3.31 7.68
CA ASN A 265 -22.16 2.31 6.77
C ASN A 265 -23.65 2.59 6.54
N SER A 266 -24.05 2.73 5.28
CA SER A 266 -25.46 3.01 4.91
C SER A 266 -26.26 1.77 4.55
N ASP A 267 -25.61 0.61 4.36
CA ASP A 267 -26.28 -0.67 4.11
C ASP A 267 -25.50 -1.83 4.79
N PRO A 268 -25.51 -1.89 6.13
CA PRO A 268 -24.73 -2.88 6.89
C PRO A 268 -25.20 -4.33 6.69
N ARG A 269 -26.41 -4.55 6.16
CA ARG A 269 -26.94 -5.90 5.90
C ARG A 269 -26.29 -6.53 4.67
N ARG A 270 -25.92 -5.71 3.69
CA ARG A 270 -25.33 -6.17 2.43
C ARG A 270 -23.82 -6.21 2.48
N SER A 271 -23.19 -5.33 3.26
CA SER A 271 -21.74 -5.25 3.38
C SER A 271 -21.36 -4.84 4.79
N GLU A 272 -20.46 -5.58 5.43
CA GLU A 272 -19.94 -5.25 6.77
C GLU A 272 -19.25 -3.88 6.78
N GLY A 273 -18.46 -3.58 5.74
CA GLY A 273 -17.68 -2.36 5.61
C GLY A 273 -16.52 -2.29 6.60
N ARG A 274 -15.34 -2.81 6.21
CA ARG A 274 -14.17 -2.93 7.11
C ARG A 274 -13.50 -1.59 7.45
N LEU A 275 -13.85 -0.53 6.71
CA LEU A 275 -13.39 0.84 6.95
C LEU A 275 -14.42 1.70 7.67
N MET A 276 -15.66 1.22 7.74
CA MET A 276 -16.78 1.96 8.30
C MET A 276 -16.85 1.74 9.82
N LEU A 277 -17.56 2.62 10.51
CA LEU A 277 -17.94 2.40 11.91
C LEU A 277 -18.73 1.09 12.05
N PRO A 278 -18.68 0.45 13.24
CA PRO A 278 -19.44 -0.76 13.49
C PRO A 278 -20.92 -0.66 13.12
N LYS A 279 -21.48 -1.79 12.66
CA LYS A 279 -22.83 -1.87 12.04
C LYS A 279 -23.95 -1.27 12.88
N GLN A 280 -23.81 -1.26 14.21
CA GLN A 280 -24.79 -0.70 15.13
C GLN A 280 -24.93 0.82 15.01
N PHE A 281 -23.87 1.52 14.58
CA PHE A 281 -23.91 2.96 14.37
C PHE A 281 -24.60 3.38 13.08
N SER A 282 -24.93 2.43 12.20
CA SER A 282 -25.83 2.66 11.06
C SER A 282 -27.28 2.88 11.51
N THR A 283 -27.69 2.29 12.64
CA THR A 283 -29.03 2.50 13.24
C THR A 283 -28.99 3.51 14.36
N GLN A 284 -27.93 3.51 15.17
CA GLN A 284 -27.70 4.42 16.30
C GLN A 284 -26.78 5.57 15.91
N VAL A 285 -27.19 6.33 14.89
CA VAL A 285 -26.40 7.45 14.34
C VAL A 285 -26.14 8.52 15.39
N ASP A 286 -27.16 8.86 16.19
CA ASP A 286 -27.04 9.91 17.22
C ASP A 286 -26.03 9.55 18.30
N GLU A 287 -25.96 8.27 18.66
CA GLU A 287 -24.97 7.79 19.62
C GLU A 287 -23.55 7.87 19.04
N ALA A 288 -23.36 7.47 17.78
CA ALA A 288 -22.05 7.65 17.12
C ALA A 288 -21.63 9.11 17.08
N VAL A 289 -22.52 10.02 16.68
CA VAL A 289 -22.21 11.46 16.62
C VAL A 289 -21.90 12.01 18.01
N ARG A 290 -22.68 11.62 19.04
CA ARG A 290 -22.40 11.97 20.44
C ARG A 290 -21.01 11.50 20.86
N ARG A 291 -20.64 10.25 20.60
CA ARG A 291 -19.31 9.69 20.91
C ARG A 291 -18.19 10.40 20.16
N ILE A 292 -18.39 10.79 18.90
CA ILE A 292 -17.43 11.60 18.12
C ILE A 292 -17.21 12.96 18.80
N ILE A 293 -18.27 13.64 19.23
CA ILE A 293 -18.18 14.99 19.80
C ILE A 293 -17.58 14.97 21.21
N THR A 294 -17.91 13.94 21.99
CA THR A 294 -17.44 13.74 23.37
C THR A 294 -16.07 13.07 23.46
N ASN A 295 -15.50 12.64 22.33
CA ASN A 295 -14.21 11.94 22.24
C ASN A 295 -14.19 10.57 22.91
N GLU A 296 -15.32 9.88 22.88
CA GLU A 296 -15.49 8.52 23.40
C GLU A 296 -15.12 7.47 22.33
N PHE A 297 -13.91 7.56 21.81
CA PHE A 297 -13.35 6.66 20.79
C PHE A 297 -11.82 6.56 20.93
N ARG A 298 -11.22 5.62 20.20
CA ARG A 298 -9.77 5.47 20.10
C ARG A 298 -9.28 5.97 18.74
N TRP A 299 -8.15 6.67 18.73
CA TRP A 299 -7.51 7.07 17.47
C TRP A 299 -6.85 5.86 16.79
N MET A 300 -7.06 5.74 15.49
CA MET A 300 -6.42 4.73 14.66
C MET A 300 -5.67 5.37 13.49
N HIS A 301 -4.38 5.08 13.41
CA HIS A 301 -3.51 5.48 12.31
C HIS A 301 -3.44 4.36 11.29
N ARG A 302 -3.93 4.61 10.07
CA ARG A 302 -3.86 3.66 8.96
C ARG A 302 -2.69 4.00 8.06
N SER A 303 -1.76 3.06 7.89
CA SER A 303 -0.64 3.19 6.96
C SER A 303 -1.15 3.40 5.53
N ARG A 304 -0.46 4.22 4.75
CA ARG A 304 -0.75 4.43 3.33
C ARG A 304 0.51 4.26 2.49
N ILE A 305 0.34 3.78 1.26
CA ILE A 305 1.43 3.58 0.31
C ILE A 305 1.72 4.89 -0.42
N ARG A 306 2.95 5.38 -0.27
CA ARG A 306 3.52 6.45 -1.09
C ARG A 306 4.14 5.85 -2.33
N THR A 307 3.71 6.33 -3.49
CA THR A 307 4.31 5.94 -4.77
C THR A 307 5.24 7.04 -5.28
N THR A 308 6.51 6.73 -5.48
CA THR A 308 7.50 7.64 -6.06
C THR A 308 7.92 7.16 -7.44
N LEU A 309 7.60 7.92 -8.49
CA LEU A 309 8.09 7.68 -9.85
C LEU A 309 9.56 8.08 -9.98
N ILE A 310 10.33 7.32 -10.78
CA ILE A 310 11.77 7.50 -10.96
C ILE A 310 12.14 7.58 -12.44
N GLY A 311 13.08 8.46 -12.79
CA GLY A 311 13.66 8.60 -14.12
C GLY A 311 12.78 9.40 -15.09
N ALA A 312 12.71 8.96 -16.34
CA ALA A 312 11.93 9.64 -17.39
C ALA A 312 10.43 9.72 -17.06
N ALA A 313 9.87 8.74 -16.34
CA ALA A 313 8.48 8.79 -15.88
C ALA A 313 8.23 9.91 -14.85
N ALA A 314 9.28 10.44 -14.21
CA ALA A 314 9.16 11.56 -13.29
C ALA A 314 9.25 12.94 -13.98
N THR A 315 9.79 13.02 -15.21
CA THR A 315 10.01 14.31 -15.90
C THR A 315 8.70 14.90 -16.42
N ALA A 316 7.86 14.09 -17.08
CA ALA A 316 6.50 14.48 -17.41
C ALA A 316 5.61 14.43 -16.14
N ARG A 317 4.63 15.33 -16.02
CA ARG A 317 3.60 15.22 -14.98
C ARG A 317 2.59 14.17 -15.46
N PRO A 318 2.54 12.97 -14.88
CA PRO A 318 1.61 11.95 -15.34
C PRO A 318 0.18 12.40 -14.98
N SER A 319 -0.73 12.35 -15.94
CA SER A 319 -2.13 12.63 -15.68
C SER A 319 -2.75 11.41 -14.99
N PRO A 320 -3.36 11.57 -13.81
CA PRO A 320 -4.21 10.52 -13.26
C PRO A 320 -5.41 10.30 -14.19
N MET A 321 -5.87 9.05 -14.24
CA MET A 321 -7.10 8.60 -14.87
C MET A 321 -8.01 8.05 -13.76
N ASP A 322 -9.19 8.66 -13.55
CA ASP A 322 -10.18 8.10 -12.63
C ASP A 322 -10.94 6.97 -13.35
N LEU A 323 -10.76 5.74 -12.89
CA LEU A 323 -11.35 4.55 -13.48
C LEU A 323 -12.87 4.48 -13.31
N HIS A 324 -13.45 5.37 -12.51
CA HIS A 324 -14.90 5.49 -12.32
C HIS A 324 -15.51 6.68 -13.06
N GLU A 325 -14.72 7.45 -13.83
CA GLU A 325 -15.23 8.51 -14.72
C GLU A 325 -15.92 7.89 -15.95
N TYR A 326 -17.16 7.46 -15.77
CA TYR A 326 -18.05 7.18 -16.89
C TYR A 326 -18.58 8.51 -17.44
N HIS A 327 -17.89 9.10 -18.41
CA HIS A 327 -18.37 10.18 -19.29
C HIS A 327 -18.96 11.44 -18.60
N SER A 328 -18.51 11.80 -17.40
CA SER A 328 -18.78 13.13 -16.81
C SER A 328 -17.46 13.88 -16.76
N GLN A 329 -17.46 15.17 -17.12
CA GLN A 329 -16.32 16.11 -17.21
C GLN A 329 -15.09 15.67 -16.39
N PRO A 330 -13.88 15.60 -17.00
CA PRO A 330 -12.68 15.15 -16.30
C PRO A 330 -12.52 15.97 -15.02
N ILE A 331 -12.53 15.32 -13.87
CA ILE A 331 -12.34 16.03 -12.62
C ILE A 331 -10.94 16.59 -12.68
N GLU A 332 -10.82 17.93 -12.69
CA GLU A 332 -9.55 18.59 -12.86
C GLU A 332 -8.62 18.20 -11.71
N HIS A 333 -7.79 17.20 -11.96
CA HIS A 333 -6.62 16.89 -11.16
C HIS A 333 -5.48 17.90 -11.41
N LYS A 334 -5.79 19.06 -12.03
CA LYS A 334 -4.84 20.09 -12.46
C LYS A 334 -4.04 20.66 -11.30
N GLU A 335 -4.61 20.68 -10.09
CA GLU A 335 -3.98 21.26 -8.90
C GLU A 335 -3.30 20.26 -7.99
N VAL A 336 -3.15 19.01 -8.42
CA VAL A 336 -2.63 18.00 -7.52
C VAL A 336 -1.11 18.15 -7.38
N MET A 337 -0.69 18.90 -6.35
CA MET A 337 0.70 19.22 -6.02
C MET A 337 1.47 17.92 -5.73
N SER A 338 2.35 17.51 -6.64
CA SER A 338 3.39 16.56 -6.27
C SER A 338 4.38 17.27 -5.35
N PRO A 339 4.72 16.73 -4.18
CA PRO A 339 5.81 17.27 -3.38
C PRO A 339 7.11 17.33 -4.21
N VAL A 340 7.96 18.30 -3.83
CA VAL A 340 9.21 18.74 -4.46
C VAL A 340 9.90 17.70 -5.34
N ARG A 341 10.18 18.08 -6.60
CA ARG A 341 11.07 17.34 -7.51
C ARG A 341 12.49 17.30 -6.93
N ASN A 342 12.93 16.14 -6.44
CA ASN A 342 14.35 15.91 -6.15
C ASN A 342 15.03 15.31 -7.40
N GLY A 343 15.33 16.16 -8.38
CA GLY A 343 16.02 15.75 -9.61
C GLY A 343 15.19 14.84 -10.52
N GLN A 344 15.46 13.53 -10.47
CA GLN A 344 14.86 12.49 -11.33
C GLN A 344 13.70 11.72 -10.68
N SER A 345 13.20 12.11 -9.50
CA SER A 345 12.05 11.45 -8.86
C SER A 345 10.85 12.39 -8.65
N ARG A 346 9.66 11.81 -8.57
CA ARG A 346 8.39 12.52 -8.33
C ARG A 346 7.46 11.67 -7.48
N ILE A 347 7.00 12.20 -6.35
CA ILE A 347 5.98 11.56 -5.53
C ILE A 347 4.61 11.76 -6.20
N LEU A 348 3.87 10.66 -6.38
CA LEU A 348 2.48 10.71 -6.81
C LEU A 348 1.62 11.24 -5.66
N PRO A 349 0.63 12.07 -5.97
CA PRO A 349 -0.10 12.79 -4.94
C PRO A 349 -1.24 12.00 -4.28
N TYR A 350 -1.68 10.91 -4.90
CA TYR A 350 -2.62 9.98 -4.29
C TYR A 350 -1.84 8.91 -3.53
N LEU A 351 -2.23 8.69 -2.29
CA LEU A 351 -1.66 7.68 -1.42
C LEU A 351 -2.66 6.52 -1.35
N ALA A 352 -2.18 5.28 -1.47
CA ALA A 352 -3.07 4.11 -1.39
C ALA A 352 -3.38 3.78 0.06
N LEU A 353 -4.66 3.70 0.42
CA LEU A 353 -5.08 3.21 1.74
C LEU A 353 -5.09 1.69 1.77
N ASN A 354 -5.54 1.05 0.68
CA ASN A 354 -5.62 -0.40 0.58
C ASN A 354 -4.43 -0.97 -0.19
N GLU A 355 -4.35 -0.70 -1.49
CA GLU A 355 -3.33 -1.30 -2.35
C GLU A 355 -2.95 -0.48 -3.57
N VAL A 356 -1.75 -0.75 -4.06
CA VAL A 356 -1.29 -0.38 -5.41
C VAL A 356 -1.22 -1.65 -6.25
N PHE A 357 -1.92 -1.67 -7.37
CA PHE A 357 -1.83 -2.73 -8.38
C PHE A 357 -1.07 -2.26 -9.60
N ILE A 358 -0.17 -3.09 -10.12
CA ILE A 358 0.64 -2.80 -11.31
C ILE A 358 0.54 -3.98 -12.27
N GLY A 359 0.05 -3.73 -13.48
CA GLY A 359 -0.05 -4.76 -14.52
C GLY A 359 -0.58 -4.21 -15.84
N GLU A 360 -0.58 -5.06 -16.86
CA GLU A 360 -1.26 -4.81 -18.14
C GLU A 360 -2.75 -4.52 -17.90
N MET A 361 -3.32 -3.57 -18.65
CA MET A 361 -4.74 -3.22 -18.54
C MET A 361 -5.65 -4.31 -19.10
N LEU A 362 -5.20 -5.00 -20.14
CA LEU A 362 -5.90 -6.16 -20.69
C LEU A 362 -5.49 -7.42 -19.91
N SER A 363 -6.44 -8.01 -19.18
CA SER A 363 -6.21 -9.19 -18.33
C SER A 363 -5.66 -10.41 -19.08
N ALA A 364 -5.86 -10.50 -20.39
CA ALA A 364 -5.33 -11.56 -21.24
C ALA A 364 -3.83 -11.40 -21.57
N ARG A 365 -3.20 -10.27 -21.21
CA ARG A 365 -1.78 -10.00 -21.48
C ARG A 365 -0.93 -10.30 -20.26
N VAL A 366 0.25 -10.85 -20.52
CA VAL A 366 1.25 -11.15 -19.48
C VAL A 366 1.95 -9.88 -19.07
N SER A 367 1.91 -9.55 -17.78
CA SER A 367 2.67 -8.45 -17.20
C SER A 367 4.12 -8.89 -16.99
N HIS A 368 5.04 -8.13 -17.58
CA HIS A 368 6.48 -8.29 -17.39
C HIS A 368 6.99 -7.19 -16.45
N LEU A 369 7.34 -7.56 -15.22
CA LEU A 369 7.81 -6.61 -14.21
C LEU A 369 9.19 -7.00 -13.70
N HIS A 370 10.00 -5.99 -13.40
CA HIS A 370 11.30 -6.14 -12.76
C HIS A 370 11.19 -5.62 -11.34
N LEU A 371 11.27 -6.51 -10.36
CA LEU A 371 11.05 -6.23 -8.95
C LEU A 371 12.36 -6.22 -8.18
N ARG A 372 12.47 -5.33 -7.19
CA ARG A 372 13.55 -5.35 -6.21
C ARG A 372 12.91 -5.09 -4.85
N ILE A 373 12.98 -6.09 -3.99
CA ILE A 373 12.38 -6.08 -2.66
C ILE A 373 13.43 -5.59 -1.66
N ASP A 374 13.07 -4.61 -0.84
CA ASP A 374 13.94 -4.01 0.17
C ASP A 374 15.29 -3.55 -0.38
N SER A 375 16.35 -3.78 0.38
CA SER A 375 17.74 -3.48 0.03
C SER A 375 18.38 -4.57 -0.82
N SER A 376 17.61 -5.52 -1.36
CA SER A 376 18.15 -6.52 -2.28
C SER A 376 18.80 -5.81 -3.47
N GLU A 377 20.02 -6.22 -3.81
CA GLU A 377 20.69 -5.76 -5.03
C GLU A 377 20.20 -6.53 -6.26
N THR A 378 19.48 -7.64 -6.04
CA THR A 378 19.03 -8.52 -7.11
C THR A 378 17.71 -8.02 -7.69
N VAL A 379 17.69 -7.79 -9.01
CA VAL A 379 16.48 -7.51 -9.75
C VAL A 379 15.83 -8.81 -10.20
N THR A 380 14.60 -9.04 -9.76
CA THR A 380 13.79 -10.20 -10.12
C THR A 380 12.90 -9.91 -11.31
N LYS A 381 12.99 -10.73 -12.36
CA LYS A 381 12.10 -10.62 -13.52
C LYS A 381 10.89 -11.52 -13.31
N THR A 382 9.71 -10.93 -13.24
CA THR A 382 8.46 -11.67 -13.09
C THR A 382 7.66 -11.66 -14.38
N LYS A 383 6.97 -12.77 -14.62
CA LYS A 383 5.91 -12.92 -15.61
C LYS A 383 4.65 -13.34 -14.84
N SER A 384 3.60 -12.56 -14.93
CA SER A 384 2.43 -12.71 -14.06
C SER A 384 1.25 -11.93 -14.63
N SER A 385 0.08 -12.06 -14.02
CA SER A 385 -1.07 -11.20 -14.31
C SER A 385 -0.98 -9.81 -13.64
N GLY A 386 0.02 -9.59 -12.79
CA GLY A 386 0.31 -8.30 -12.18
C GLY A 386 0.93 -8.42 -10.79
N LEU A 387 1.25 -7.28 -10.20
CA LEU A 387 1.73 -7.15 -8.83
C LEU A 387 0.70 -6.37 -8.02
N CYS A 388 0.25 -6.94 -6.89
CA CYS A 388 -0.52 -6.21 -5.90
C CYS A 388 0.35 -5.96 -4.67
N VAL A 389 0.38 -4.72 -4.20
CA VAL A 389 1.10 -4.31 -2.99
C VAL A 389 0.10 -3.66 -2.04
N SER A 390 -0.06 -4.23 -0.85
CA SER A 390 -1.15 -3.91 0.07
C SER A 390 -0.64 -3.45 1.44
N THR A 391 -1.40 -2.56 2.08
CA THR A 391 -1.22 -2.15 3.48
C THR A 391 -1.94 -3.12 4.43
N GLY A 392 -1.77 -2.96 5.74
CA GLY A 392 -2.58 -3.71 6.70
C GLY A 392 -4.08 -3.42 6.59
N THR A 393 -4.46 -2.20 6.18
CA THR A 393 -5.86 -1.88 5.91
C THR A 393 -6.36 -2.61 4.65
N GLY A 394 -5.55 -2.65 3.58
CA GLY A 394 -5.88 -3.39 2.36
C GLY A 394 -5.84 -4.92 2.51
N SER A 395 -5.26 -5.43 3.59
CA SER A 395 -5.20 -6.86 3.85
C SER A 395 -6.59 -7.49 3.95
N THR A 396 -7.61 -6.76 4.42
CA THR A 396 -9.01 -7.22 4.46
C THR A 396 -9.76 -7.05 3.13
N SER A 397 -9.09 -6.61 2.05
CA SER A 397 -9.68 -6.31 0.75
C SER A 397 -9.20 -7.33 -0.32
N TRP A 398 -8.61 -6.84 -1.42
CA TRP A 398 -8.22 -7.67 -2.55
C TRP A 398 -7.11 -8.67 -2.19
N LEU A 399 -6.17 -8.28 -1.30
CA LEU A 399 -5.08 -9.15 -0.88
C LEU A 399 -5.57 -10.50 -0.33
N THR A 400 -6.49 -10.47 0.65
CA THR A 400 -7.10 -11.70 1.19
C THR A 400 -7.90 -12.43 0.12
N SER A 401 -8.71 -11.70 -0.66
CA SER A 401 -9.58 -12.32 -1.67
C SER A 401 -8.84 -13.15 -2.71
N MET A 402 -7.65 -12.72 -3.13
CA MET A 402 -6.85 -13.46 -4.13
C MET A 402 -5.90 -14.51 -3.53
N ASN A 403 -5.68 -14.47 -2.22
CA ASN A 403 -4.75 -15.38 -1.53
C ASN A 403 -5.44 -16.42 -0.64
N ARG A 404 -6.74 -16.29 -0.41
CA ARG A 404 -7.49 -17.19 0.45
C ARG A 404 -7.47 -18.62 -0.08
N LEU A 405 -7.41 -19.58 0.84
CA LEU A 405 -7.66 -20.98 0.53
C LEU A 405 -9.12 -21.30 0.83
N SER A 406 -9.72 -22.14 -0.01
CA SER A 406 -10.99 -22.77 0.31
C SER A 406 -10.74 -24.03 1.15
N THR A 407 -11.73 -24.43 1.94
CA THR A 407 -11.72 -25.70 2.68
C THR A 407 -11.39 -26.88 1.76
N ASN A 408 -11.88 -26.87 0.52
CA ASN A 408 -11.59 -27.91 -0.48
C ASN A 408 -10.11 -27.92 -0.88
N ASN A 409 -9.47 -26.76 -1.08
CA ASN A 409 -8.04 -26.73 -1.40
C ASN A 409 -7.19 -27.30 -0.27
N VAL A 410 -7.56 -27.00 0.98
CA VAL A 410 -6.90 -27.57 2.16
C VAL A 410 -7.13 -29.08 2.23
N GLN A 411 -8.35 -29.55 1.96
CA GLN A 411 -8.68 -30.97 1.93
C GLN A 411 -7.86 -31.74 0.89
N ASP A 412 -7.74 -31.20 -0.33
CA ASP A 412 -6.92 -31.79 -1.40
C ASP A 412 -5.44 -31.93 -0.96
N LEU A 413 -4.90 -30.90 -0.30
CA LEU A 413 -3.52 -30.94 0.23
C LEU A 413 -3.37 -31.98 1.35
N MET A 414 -4.33 -32.05 2.27
CA MET A 414 -4.33 -33.06 3.33
C MET A 414 -4.37 -34.47 2.75
N ASP A 415 -5.16 -34.72 1.70
CA ASP A 415 -5.23 -36.03 1.05
C ASP A 415 -3.91 -36.42 0.37
N ILE A 416 -3.19 -35.46 -0.21
CA ILE A 416 -1.84 -35.68 -0.74
C ILE A 416 -0.86 -36.07 0.38
N VAL A 417 -0.94 -35.41 1.54
CA VAL A 417 -0.08 -35.72 2.69
C VAL A 417 -0.41 -37.10 3.27
N ARG A 418 -1.70 -37.45 3.41
CA ARG A 418 -2.16 -38.78 3.85
C ARG A 418 -1.61 -39.88 2.96
N LYS A 419 -1.63 -39.70 1.63
CA LYS A 419 -1.05 -40.67 0.67
C LYS A 419 0.45 -40.92 0.87
N ARG A 420 1.20 -39.97 1.44
CA ARG A 420 2.66 -40.06 1.64
C ARG A 420 3.06 -40.53 3.04
N THR A 421 2.23 -40.26 4.04
CA THR A 421 2.56 -40.46 5.46
C THR A 421 1.81 -41.63 6.10
N GLY A 422 0.77 -42.16 5.43
CA GLY A 422 -0.08 -43.22 5.96
C GLY A 422 -1.36 -42.67 6.60
N ALA A 423 -2.37 -43.55 6.77
CA ALA A 423 -3.61 -43.19 7.46
C ALA A 423 -3.36 -42.92 8.95
N GLY A 424 -4.10 -41.99 9.57
CA GLY A 424 -3.96 -41.66 11.01
C GLY A 424 -3.28 -40.33 11.32
N VAL A 425 -2.41 -39.80 10.44
CA VAL A 425 -1.58 -38.61 10.75
C VAL A 425 -2.38 -37.31 10.81
N LEU A 426 -3.44 -37.18 10.00
CA LEU A 426 -4.25 -35.96 9.86
C LEU A 426 -5.72 -36.20 10.22
N ASP A 427 -6.03 -37.24 10.99
CA ASP A 427 -7.41 -37.67 11.26
C ASP A 427 -8.10 -36.75 12.29
N THR A 428 -7.32 -36.07 13.14
CA THR A 428 -7.82 -35.12 14.14
C THR A 428 -7.84 -33.68 13.65
N ILE A 429 -7.33 -33.40 12.44
CA ILE A 429 -7.21 -32.04 11.91
C ILE A 429 -8.36 -31.76 10.95
N ASP A 430 -9.16 -30.75 11.27
CA ASP A 430 -10.24 -30.27 10.42
C ASP A 430 -9.71 -29.31 9.35
N ALA A 431 -10.08 -29.57 8.09
CA ALA A 431 -9.69 -28.74 6.96
C ALA A 431 -10.33 -27.34 7.02
N SER A 432 -11.54 -27.19 7.60
CA SER A 432 -12.18 -25.88 7.73
C SER A 432 -11.40 -25.00 8.70
N SER A 433 -11.08 -25.52 9.88
CA SER A 433 -10.26 -24.80 10.87
C SER A 433 -8.90 -24.37 10.32
N VAL A 434 -8.20 -25.24 9.58
CA VAL A 434 -6.91 -24.88 8.95
C VAL A 434 -7.09 -23.82 7.85
N SER A 435 -8.16 -23.92 7.06
CA SER A 435 -8.49 -22.93 6.04
C SER A 435 -8.82 -21.57 6.64
N GLU A 436 -9.56 -21.54 7.74
CA GLU A 436 -9.91 -20.33 8.48
C GLU A 436 -8.66 -19.69 9.08
N GLU A 437 -7.84 -20.46 9.81
CA GLU A 437 -6.59 -19.99 10.39
C GLU A 437 -5.63 -19.43 9.32
N TYR A 438 -5.48 -20.12 8.19
CA TYR A 438 -4.65 -19.62 7.09
C TYR A 438 -5.18 -18.29 6.54
N ASN A 439 -6.49 -18.16 6.36
CA ASN A 439 -7.12 -16.96 5.82
C ASN A 439 -7.05 -15.78 6.79
N ASP A 440 -7.21 -16.03 8.09
CA ASP A 440 -7.06 -15.01 9.13
C ASP A 440 -5.63 -14.49 9.20
N ASN A 441 -4.63 -15.36 8.98
CA ASN A 441 -3.22 -14.99 8.91
C ASN A 441 -2.86 -14.12 7.68
N LEU A 442 -3.76 -13.94 6.71
CA LEU A 442 -3.57 -12.99 5.60
C LEU A 442 -3.80 -11.54 6.04
N VAL A 443 -4.55 -11.35 7.11
CA VAL A 443 -4.91 -10.03 7.65
C VAL A 443 -3.83 -9.59 8.64
N PHE A 444 -3.37 -8.36 8.51
CA PHE A 444 -2.35 -7.80 9.40
C PHE A 444 -2.71 -6.38 9.83
N PRO A 445 -2.13 -5.86 10.94
CA PRO A 445 -2.63 -4.64 11.57
C PRO A 445 -2.59 -3.40 10.65
N PRO A 446 -3.60 -2.52 10.70
CA PRO A 446 -3.73 -1.38 9.79
C PRO A 446 -2.62 -0.32 9.93
N HIS A 447 -1.90 -0.33 11.06
CA HIS A 447 -0.79 0.56 11.37
C HIS A 447 0.58 -0.07 11.07
N ASP A 448 0.65 -1.32 10.57
CA ASP A 448 1.92 -1.97 10.24
C ASP A 448 2.66 -1.12 9.19
N PRO A 449 3.96 -0.82 9.39
CA PRO A 449 4.75 -0.05 8.43
C PRO A 449 5.24 -0.88 7.24
N ARG A 450 5.05 -2.21 7.25
CA ARG A 450 5.43 -3.10 6.15
C ARG A 450 4.32 -3.18 5.11
N LEU A 451 4.74 -3.38 3.87
CA LEU A 451 3.91 -3.69 2.72
C LEU A 451 3.85 -5.21 2.53
N CYS A 452 2.67 -5.74 2.22
CA CYS A 452 2.54 -7.11 1.74
C CYS A 452 2.46 -7.09 0.21
N TYR A 453 3.45 -7.67 -0.47
CA TYR A 453 3.42 -7.85 -1.91
C TYR A 453 2.87 -9.22 -2.26
N SER A 454 2.17 -9.31 -3.38
CA SER A 454 1.63 -10.56 -3.91
C SER A 454 1.63 -10.51 -5.44
N ILE A 455 2.34 -11.45 -6.04
CA ILE A 455 2.48 -11.63 -7.49
C ILE A 455 1.30 -12.47 -7.96
N ARG A 456 0.40 -11.86 -8.73
CA ARG A 456 -0.87 -12.49 -9.16
C ARG A 456 -0.61 -13.48 -10.29
N GLU A 457 -0.97 -14.75 -10.09
CA GLU A 457 -0.87 -15.81 -11.12
C GLU A 457 0.53 -15.87 -11.76
N GLN A 458 1.56 -16.04 -10.93
CA GLN A 458 2.95 -16.11 -11.40
C GLN A 458 3.14 -17.27 -12.39
N ILE A 459 3.73 -16.97 -13.55
CA ILE A 459 4.03 -17.96 -14.58
C ILE A 459 5.36 -18.63 -14.24
N CYS A 460 5.32 -19.87 -13.76
CA CYS A 460 6.50 -20.65 -13.35
C CYS A 460 6.93 -21.73 -14.36
N VAL A 461 6.13 -22.00 -15.40
CA VAL A 461 6.38 -23.08 -16.37
C VAL A 461 7.57 -22.75 -17.26
N GLY A 462 8.61 -23.60 -17.28
CA GLY A 462 9.81 -23.45 -18.11
C GLY A 462 10.71 -22.26 -17.73
N VAL A 463 10.31 -21.50 -16.71
CA VAL A 463 11.01 -20.33 -16.18
C VAL A 463 10.91 -20.42 -14.66
N TRP A 464 11.59 -21.42 -14.08
CA TRP A 464 11.79 -21.49 -12.63
C TRP A 464 12.31 -20.13 -12.17
N PRO A 465 11.75 -19.55 -11.09
CA PRO A 465 11.79 -18.12 -10.84
C PRO A 465 13.25 -17.70 -10.89
N ASN A 466 13.57 -16.88 -11.88
CA ASN A 466 14.89 -16.30 -11.98
C ASN A 466 14.75 -14.84 -11.53
N PRO A 467 15.30 -14.51 -10.35
CA PRO A 467 16.13 -15.33 -9.46
C PRO A 467 15.35 -16.27 -8.52
N LYS A 468 16.05 -17.32 -8.10
CA LYS A 468 15.68 -18.21 -7.01
C LYS A 468 15.42 -17.38 -5.74
N GLY A 469 14.32 -17.63 -5.04
CA GLY A 469 14.07 -17.07 -3.70
C GLY A 469 13.10 -15.90 -3.60
N LEU A 470 12.47 -15.43 -4.69
CA LEU A 470 11.32 -14.55 -4.56
C LEU A 470 10.03 -15.37 -4.43
N GLU A 471 9.49 -15.40 -3.22
CA GLU A 471 8.17 -15.98 -2.95
C GLU A 471 7.08 -15.21 -3.68
N SER A 472 5.98 -15.89 -4.04
CA SER A 472 4.83 -15.27 -4.70
C SER A 472 4.14 -14.22 -3.83
N ARG A 473 4.33 -14.29 -2.51
CA ARG A 473 3.84 -13.33 -1.53
C ARG A 473 4.87 -13.14 -0.42
N GLY A 474 5.00 -11.91 0.08
CA GLY A 474 5.87 -11.64 1.22
C GLY A 474 5.70 -10.23 1.77
N PHE A 475 6.37 -9.96 2.89
CA PHE A 475 6.45 -8.63 3.48
C PHE A 475 7.72 -7.90 3.07
N ALA A 476 7.62 -6.59 2.90
CA ALA A 476 8.73 -5.71 2.55
C ALA A 476 8.54 -4.33 3.20
N LYS A 477 9.62 -3.59 3.43
CA LYS A 477 9.57 -2.17 3.81
C LYS A 477 9.48 -1.26 2.58
N GLN A 478 10.13 -1.67 1.49
CA GLN A 478 10.11 -0.94 0.21
C GLN A 478 10.08 -1.91 -0.96
N ILE A 479 9.36 -1.53 -2.02
CA ILE A 479 9.28 -2.33 -3.25
C ILE A 479 9.57 -1.42 -4.43
N TYR A 480 10.67 -1.71 -5.14
CA TYR A 480 10.99 -1.05 -6.39
C TYR A 480 10.46 -1.89 -7.56
N VAL A 481 9.78 -1.24 -8.49
CA VAL A 481 9.15 -1.85 -9.66
C VAL A 481 9.60 -1.12 -10.91
N LYS A 482 10.06 -1.86 -11.92
CA LYS A 482 10.27 -1.38 -13.28
C LYS A 482 9.38 -2.15 -14.24
N SER A 483 8.63 -1.43 -15.07
CA SER A 483 7.76 -2.02 -16.08
C SER A 483 8.52 -2.43 -17.34
N ARG A 484 8.15 -3.58 -17.90
CA ARG A 484 8.44 -4.02 -19.27
C ARG A 484 7.14 -4.30 -20.05
N CYS A 485 6.03 -3.75 -19.57
CA CYS A 485 4.71 -3.92 -20.15
C CYS A 485 4.46 -2.92 -21.28
N ILE A 486 3.52 -3.21 -22.17
CA ILE A 486 3.21 -2.36 -23.33
C ILE A 486 2.10 -1.37 -22.98
N ASP A 487 1.02 -1.85 -22.37
CA ASP A 487 -0.15 -1.04 -22.00
C ASP A 487 -0.56 -1.35 -20.56
N ALA A 488 0.28 -0.89 -19.63
CA ALA A 488 0.14 -1.14 -18.21
C ALA A 488 -0.27 0.11 -17.44
N SER A 489 -0.95 -0.14 -16.33
CA SER A 489 -1.34 0.88 -15.38
C SER A 489 -0.84 0.55 -13.98
N LEU A 490 -0.46 1.60 -13.26
CA LEU A 490 -0.35 1.61 -11.80
C LEU A 490 -1.66 2.16 -11.25
N VAL A 491 -2.40 1.33 -10.53
CA VAL A 491 -3.75 1.62 -10.03
C VAL A 491 -3.70 1.72 -8.50
N ILE A 492 -4.22 2.81 -7.95
CA ILE A 492 -4.29 3.13 -6.54
C ILE A 492 -5.72 2.92 -6.06
N ASP A 493 -5.91 2.05 -5.05
CA ASP A 493 -7.19 1.74 -4.41
C ASP A 493 -8.33 1.43 -5.41
N GLY A 494 -7.98 0.82 -6.55
CA GLY A 494 -8.93 0.48 -7.62
C GLY A 494 -9.59 1.68 -8.34
N SER A 495 -9.17 2.91 -8.05
CA SER A 495 -9.89 4.12 -8.49
C SER A 495 -9.05 5.07 -9.34
N ILE A 496 -7.80 5.33 -8.96
CA ILE A 496 -6.93 6.25 -9.71
C ILE A 496 -5.82 5.46 -10.40
N ALA A 497 -5.73 5.58 -11.71
CA ALA A 497 -4.70 4.94 -12.53
C ALA A 497 -3.70 5.94 -13.09
N TYR A 498 -2.46 5.48 -13.26
CA TYR A 498 -1.40 6.16 -13.96
C TYR A 498 -0.79 5.21 -14.98
N ASN A 499 -0.50 5.72 -16.19
CA ASN A 499 0.22 4.94 -17.18
C ASN A 499 1.57 4.46 -16.63
N PHE A 500 1.86 3.17 -16.79
CA PHE A 500 3.05 2.51 -16.28
C PHE A 500 3.67 1.58 -17.33
N ASN A 501 3.81 2.08 -18.56
CA ASN A 501 4.35 1.37 -19.72
C ASN A 501 5.87 1.14 -19.64
N ASP A 502 6.42 0.52 -20.68
CA ASP A 502 7.81 0.07 -20.75
C ASP A 502 8.80 1.15 -20.30
N GLY A 503 9.68 0.77 -19.38
CA GLY A 503 10.71 1.65 -18.84
C GLY A 503 10.27 2.51 -17.65
N ALA A 504 8.97 2.60 -17.36
CA ALA A 504 8.46 3.26 -16.16
C ALA A 504 8.98 2.58 -14.88
N ARG A 505 9.24 3.38 -13.84
CA ARG A 505 9.83 2.93 -12.57
C ARG A 505 9.12 3.60 -11.42
N ALA A 506 8.83 2.83 -10.39
CA ALA A 506 8.22 3.29 -9.15
C ALA A 506 8.91 2.67 -7.94
N LEU A 507 8.93 3.43 -6.84
CA LEU A 507 9.27 2.97 -5.51
C LEU A 507 8.01 3.10 -4.63
N LEU A 508 7.63 2.01 -3.96
CA LEU A 508 6.48 1.93 -3.07
C LEU A 508 6.96 1.80 -1.63
N GLU A 509 6.53 2.71 -0.77
CA GLU A 509 6.99 2.84 0.61
C GLU A 509 5.86 3.30 1.52
N VAL A 510 6.02 3.14 2.84
CA VAL A 510 5.12 3.67 3.87
C VAL A 510 5.89 4.65 4.73
N TYR A 511 5.28 5.80 5.02
CA TYR A 511 5.84 6.80 5.92
C TYR A 511 4.84 7.19 7.02
N PRO A 512 5.28 7.40 8.27
CA PRO A 512 4.38 7.82 9.36
C PRO A 512 3.65 9.15 9.08
N GLU A 513 4.27 10.06 8.32
CA GLU A 513 3.62 11.30 7.92
C GLU A 513 2.43 11.11 6.97
N ASP A 514 2.43 10.00 6.24
CA ASP A 514 1.36 9.66 5.31
C ASP A 514 0.21 8.93 5.99
N SER A 515 0.27 8.56 7.27
CA SER A 515 -0.82 7.78 7.89
C SER A 515 -2.16 8.54 7.87
N LEU A 516 -3.23 7.88 7.46
CA LEU A 516 -4.59 8.40 7.55
C LEU A 516 -5.09 8.30 9.00
N LEU A 517 -5.65 9.38 9.52
CA LEU A 517 -6.22 9.40 10.86
C LEU A 517 -7.70 9.01 10.79
N THR A 518 -8.07 7.97 11.52
CA THR A 518 -9.42 7.42 11.62
C THR A 518 -9.76 7.16 13.09
N ILE A 519 -10.99 6.77 13.38
CA ILE A 519 -11.39 6.39 14.73
C ILE A 519 -11.77 4.92 14.79
N ASP A 520 -11.62 4.37 15.98
CA ASP A 520 -12.03 3.04 16.37
C ASP A 520 -13.00 3.18 17.54
N MET A 521 -14.18 2.57 17.42
CA MET A 521 -15.21 2.60 18.44
C MET A 521 -15.53 1.17 18.81
N ASP A 522 -15.39 0.86 20.10
CA ASP A 522 -15.85 -0.42 20.63
C ASP A 522 -17.38 -0.53 20.50
N ASP A 523 -17.83 -1.76 20.23
CA ASP A 523 -19.24 -2.15 20.21
C ASP A 523 -19.92 -1.97 21.58
#